data_AF-A0A382WIM0-F1
#
_entry.id   AF-A0A382WIM0-F1
#
_cell.length_a   1.000
_cell.length_b   1.000
_cell.length_c   1.000
_cell.angle_alpha   90.00
_cell.angle_beta   90.00
_cell.angle_gamma   90.00
#
_symmetry.space_group_name_H-M   'P 1'
#
loop_
_entity.id
_entity.type
_entity.pdbx_description
1 polymer ?
#
loop_
_entity_poly.entity_id
_entity_poly.type
_entity_poly.pdbx_seq_one_letter_code
_entity_poly.pdbx_strand_id
1 'polypeptide(L)'
;AGMKIIPHMSSGDTGYVETIHFASFTPNIGEYMEYKGGIDETGKWYEPPLRFKNGAINVPKGPGMGVQINTKLLRRATKMV
;
A
#
# COMPACT_ATOMS: atom_id res chain seq x y z
N ALA A 1 -12.87 18.83 14.52
CA ALA A 1 -11.53 19.44 14.41
C ALA A 1 -11.27 20.10 13.05
N GLY A 2 -11.82 19.60 11.92
CA GLY A 2 -11.65 20.25 10.60
C GLY A 2 -10.22 20.16 10.03
N MET A 3 -9.38 19.29 10.60
CA MET A 3 -7.97 19.14 10.24
C MET A 3 -7.83 18.09 9.13
N LYS A 4 -6.85 18.27 8.24
CA LYS A 4 -6.46 17.25 7.25
C LYS A 4 -5.82 16.06 7.97
N ILE A 5 -5.99 14.86 7.40
CA ILE A 5 -5.33 13.64 7.89
C ILE A 5 -4.15 13.33 6.97
N ILE A 6 -2.95 13.24 7.54
CA ILE A 6 -1.73 12.85 6.83
C ILE A 6 -1.11 11.72 7.65
N PRO A 7 -1.44 10.45 7.35
CA PRO A 7 -0.91 9.32 8.10
C PRO A 7 0.60 9.25 7.96
N HIS A 8 1.28 8.98 9.07
CA HIS A 8 2.66 8.52 9.03
C HIS A 8 2.70 7.05 8.62
N MET A 9 3.66 6.70 7.78
CA MET A 9 3.85 5.33 7.31
C MET A 9 5.34 4.96 7.35
N SER A 10 5.70 4.05 8.26
CA SER A 10 7.11 3.68 8.47
C SER A 10 7.69 2.76 7.41
N SER A 11 6.87 1.93 6.74
CA SER A 11 7.33 0.90 5.80
C SER A 11 6.88 1.17 4.37
N GLY A 12 7.83 1.10 3.42
CA GLY A 12 7.56 1.25 1.99
C GLY A 12 7.06 -0.03 1.29
N ASP A 13 7.16 -1.17 1.97
CA ASP A 13 6.72 -2.47 1.46
C ASP A 13 5.19 -2.62 1.58
N THR A 14 4.71 -3.67 2.26
CA THR A 14 3.28 -3.94 2.39
C THR A 14 2.52 -2.92 3.22
N GLY A 15 3.21 -2.14 4.07
CA GLY A 15 2.57 -1.10 4.90
C GLY A 15 1.99 0.06 4.09
N TYR A 16 2.43 0.24 2.83
CA TYR A 16 1.85 1.24 1.93
C TYR A 16 0.36 1.00 1.68
N VAL A 17 -0.05 -0.27 1.70
CA VAL A 17 -1.42 -0.66 1.36
C VAL A 17 -2.44 -0.30 2.42
N GLU A 18 -2.06 -0.35 3.70
CA GLU A 18 -2.93 0.12 4.78
C GLU A 18 -3.23 1.62 4.63
N THR A 19 -2.20 2.41 4.29
CA THR A 19 -2.32 3.87 4.14
C THR A 19 -3.16 4.24 2.92
N ILE A 20 -2.97 3.60 1.75
CA ILE A 20 -3.77 3.91 0.56
C ILE A 20 -5.21 3.42 0.68
N HIS A 21 -5.47 2.30 1.37
CA HIS A 21 -6.85 1.90 1.67
C HIS A 21 -7.52 2.94 2.56
N PHE A 22 -6.88 3.35 3.64
CA PHE A 22 -7.42 4.40 4.51
C PHE A 22 -7.68 5.71 3.75
N ALA A 23 -6.72 6.17 2.94
CA ALA A 23 -6.86 7.36 2.13
C ALA A 23 -8.04 7.28 1.14
N SER A 24 -8.30 6.09 0.56
CA SER A 24 -9.30 5.91 -0.52
C SER A 24 -10.74 6.23 -0.13
N PHE A 25 -11.07 6.17 1.16
CA PHE A 25 -12.41 6.45 1.69
C PHE A 25 -12.43 7.62 2.67
N THR A 26 -11.31 8.30 2.90
CA THR A 26 -11.18 9.37 3.89
C THR A 26 -11.41 10.74 3.24
N PRO A 27 -12.52 11.46 3.54
CA PRO A 27 -12.87 12.69 2.81
C PRO A 27 -11.91 13.87 3.03
N ASN A 28 -11.20 13.92 4.16
CA ASN A 28 -10.27 14.99 4.54
C ASN A 28 -8.80 14.54 4.51
N ILE A 29 -8.45 13.57 3.66
CA ILE A 29 -7.06 13.16 3.44
C ILE A 29 -6.24 14.33 2.87
N GLY A 30 -4.98 14.45 3.28
CA GLY A 30 -4.06 15.45 2.75
C GLY A 30 -3.71 15.24 1.27
N GLU A 31 -3.28 16.32 0.62
CA GLU A 31 -2.90 16.30 -0.81
C GLU A 31 -1.58 15.56 -1.06
N TYR A 32 -0.66 15.63 -0.10
CA TYR A 32 0.65 15.01 -0.17
C TYR A 32 0.77 13.95 0.91
N MET A 33 1.11 12.74 0.50
CA MET A 33 1.30 11.58 1.38
C MET A 33 2.74 11.11 1.31
N GLU A 34 3.19 10.47 2.38
CA GLU A 34 4.55 9.94 2.48
C GLU A 34 4.81 8.87 1.41
N TYR A 35 5.97 8.93 0.76
CA TYR A 35 6.47 7.89 -0.14
C TYR A 35 7.84 7.40 0.36
N LYS A 36 7.92 6.11 0.68
CA LYS A 36 9.11 5.48 1.27
C LYS A 36 9.91 4.60 0.28
N GLY A 37 9.45 4.41 -0.95
CA GLY A 37 10.00 3.37 -1.85
C GLY A 37 9.38 1.99 -1.59
N GLY A 38 9.99 0.89 -2.07
CA GLY A 38 9.56 -0.50 -1.79
C GLY A 38 8.45 -1.08 -2.70
N ILE A 39 7.80 -0.22 -3.48
CA ILE A 39 6.71 -0.60 -4.39
C ILE A 39 7.23 -1.40 -5.60
N ASP A 40 8.47 -1.21 -6.03
CA ASP A 40 9.04 -1.97 -7.15
C ASP A 40 9.21 -3.46 -6.79
N GLU A 41 9.50 -3.75 -5.52
CA GLU A 41 9.64 -5.09 -4.99
C GLU A 41 8.29 -5.76 -4.71
N THR A 42 7.40 -5.03 -4.03
CA THR A 42 6.17 -5.56 -3.42
C THR A 42 4.89 -5.24 -4.20
N GLY A 43 4.89 -4.23 -5.07
CA GLY A 43 3.70 -3.75 -5.79
C GLY A 43 3.08 -4.80 -6.71
N LYS A 44 3.88 -5.74 -7.21
CA LYS A 44 3.42 -6.89 -8.02
C LYS A 44 2.67 -7.96 -7.21
N TRP A 45 2.62 -7.85 -5.88
CA TRP A 45 1.90 -8.79 -5.03
C TRP A 45 0.40 -8.49 -4.97
N TYR A 46 -0.06 -7.38 -5.56
CA TYR A 46 -1.45 -6.92 -5.46
C TYR A 46 -2.20 -7.07 -6.79
N GLU A 47 -3.53 -7.07 -6.71
CA GLU A 47 -4.40 -7.06 -7.90
C GLU A 47 -5.41 -5.89 -7.85
N PRO A 48 -5.33 -4.95 -8.82
CA PRO A 48 -4.23 -4.80 -9.79
C PRO A 48 -2.90 -4.46 -9.12
N PRO A 49 -1.74 -4.72 -9.77
CA PRO A 49 -0.44 -4.33 -9.24
C PRO A 49 -0.40 -2.83 -8.90
N LEU A 50 0.30 -2.48 -7.82
CA LEU A 50 0.49 -1.08 -7.43
C LEU A 50 1.36 -0.37 -8.46
N ARG A 51 0.92 0.83 -8.86
CA ARG A 51 1.55 1.66 -9.88
C ARG A 51 1.36 3.13 -9.55
N PHE A 52 2.44 3.89 -9.65
CA PHE A 52 2.34 5.34 -9.68
C PHE A 52 2.00 5.82 -11.09
N LYS A 53 1.05 6.73 -11.18
CA LYS A 53 0.70 7.44 -12.41
C LYS A 53 0.28 8.85 -12.06
N ASN A 54 0.94 9.85 -12.65
CA ASN A 54 0.63 11.28 -12.48
C ASN A 54 0.63 11.71 -11.00
N GLY A 55 1.60 11.25 -10.20
CA GLY A 55 1.69 11.59 -8.77
C GLY A 55 0.68 10.89 -7.86
N ALA A 56 -0.17 10.02 -8.41
CA ALA A 56 -1.13 9.21 -7.65
C ALA A 56 -0.79 7.71 -7.74
N ILE A 57 -1.28 6.94 -6.78
CA ILE A 57 -1.19 5.48 -6.74
C ILE A 57 -2.58 4.85 -6.79
N ASN A 58 -2.71 3.68 -7.41
CA ASN A 58 -3.96 2.93 -7.38
C ASN A 58 -4.14 2.17 -6.05
N VAL A 59 -5.39 1.88 -5.73
CA VAL A 59 -5.79 1.07 -4.57
C VAL A 59 -6.07 -0.36 -5.03
N PRO A 60 -5.59 -1.40 -4.33
CA PRO A 60 -5.97 -2.79 -4.59
C PRO A 60 -7.49 -2.99 -4.53
N LYS A 61 -8.02 -3.90 -5.34
CA LYS A 61 -9.46 -4.18 -5.40
C LYS A 61 -9.85 -5.54 -4.81
N GLY A 62 -8.87 -6.39 -4.54
CA GLY A 62 -9.09 -7.68 -3.87
C GLY A 62 -9.54 -7.51 -2.41
N PRO A 63 -10.09 -8.56 -1.79
CA PRO A 63 -10.51 -8.52 -0.39
C PRO A 63 -9.33 -8.28 0.57
N GLY A 64 -9.62 -7.66 1.72
CA GLY A 64 -8.60 -7.33 2.72
C GLY A 64 -7.57 -6.33 2.16
N MET A 65 -6.28 -6.66 2.26
CA MET A 65 -5.20 -5.87 1.67
C MET A 65 -5.07 -6.05 0.15
N GLY A 66 -5.86 -6.94 -0.48
CA GLY A 66 -5.75 -7.21 -1.91
C GLY A 66 -4.42 -7.88 -2.35
N VAL A 67 -3.68 -8.49 -1.42
CA VAL A 67 -2.46 -9.27 -1.69
C VAL A 67 -2.83 -10.63 -2.29
N GLN A 68 -2.19 -10.98 -3.40
CA GLN A 68 -2.19 -12.31 -3.98
C GLN A 68 -1.05 -13.16 -3.37
N ILE A 69 -1.34 -13.81 -2.25
CA ILE A 69 -0.41 -14.77 -1.65
C ILE A 69 -0.46 -16.08 -2.43
N ASN A 70 0.68 -16.53 -2.94
CA ASN A 70 0.82 -17.84 -3.58
C ASN A 70 2.08 -18.58 -3.11
N THR A 71 2.15 -19.87 -3.44
CA THR A 71 3.29 -20.73 -3.06
C THR A 71 4.61 -20.21 -3.61
N LYS A 72 4.64 -19.59 -4.79
CA LYS A 72 5.85 -19.00 -5.37
C LYS A 72 6.38 -17.83 -4.54
N LEU A 73 5.49 -16.95 -4.05
CA LEU A 73 5.83 -15.81 -3.20
C LEU A 73 6.43 -16.29 -1.87
N LEU A 74 5.77 -17.28 -1.23
CA LEU A 74 6.16 -17.75 0.10
C LEU A 74 7.28 -18.81 0.10
N ARG A 75 7.65 -19.37 -1.06
CA ARG A 75 8.60 -20.50 -1.15
C ARG A 75 9.93 -20.25 -0.43
N ARG A 76 10.40 -19.00 -0.40
CA ARG A 76 11.66 -18.60 0.23
C ARG A 76 11.45 -17.81 1.53
N ALA A 77 10.21 -17.68 1.99
CA ALA A 77 9.92 -17.00 3.23
C ALA A 77 10.46 -17.84 4.40
N THR A 78 11.20 -17.18 5.28
CA THR A 78 11.63 -17.75 6.56
C THR A 78 10.77 -17.14 7.66
N LYS A 79 10.45 -17.95 8.67
CA LYS A 79 9.83 -17.43 9.89
C LYS A 79 10.85 -16.50 10.55
N MET A 80 10.44 -15.26 10.82
CA MET A 80 11.21 -14.39 11.70
C MET A 80 10.97 -14.88 13.14
N VAL A 81 12.03 -15.32 13.81
CA VAL A 81 12.06 -15.73 15.22
C VAL A 81 13.00 -14.82 15.98
#